data_AF-A0A125YVS0-F1
#
_entry.id   AF-A0A125YVS0-F1
#
_cell.length_a   1.000
_cell.length_b   1.000
_cell.length_c   1.000
_cell.angle_alpha   90.00
_cell.angle_beta   90.00
_cell.angle_gamma   90.00
#
_symmetry.space_group_name_H-M   'P 1'
#
loop_
_entity.id
_entity.type
_entity.pdbx_description
1 polymer ?
#
loop_
_entity_poly.entity_id
_entity_poly.type
_entity_poly.pdbx_seq_one_letter_code
_entity_poly.pdbx_strand_id
1 'polypeptide(L)'
;MASRGGTLWHLKEVVIQYSASGNSSQGLRFFFRHLLHRWKQRNPQVQVHTVENKYEAPKATFKYLGERTDSRCETPLKDLSPGQIEQILDLHRNSKGDNRFLKHGGPRTWTERRSIQGLWRPSLPSQLIALKWFRRKRPPMRLPKYSPLSLSLSIQAIRGHGRWGSEREFPRGWDQLHLKDILGSPLRSEEPAEKEGGEAREA
;
A
#
# COMPACT_ATOMS: atom_id res chain seq x y z
N MET A 1 19.55 0.71 10.07
CA MET A 1 20.68 0.04 9.40
C MET A 1 21.91 0.93 9.54
N ALA A 2 22.76 0.63 10.53
CA ALA A 2 24.03 1.30 10.76
C ALA A 2 25.10 0.63 9.88
N SER A 3 25.79 1.41 9.04
CA SER A 3 27.06 0.95 8.46
C SER A 3 28.16 1.11 9.49
N ARG A 4 29.12 0.18 9.44
CA ARG A 4 30.21 -0.04 10.40
C ARG A 4 30.89 1.26 10.87
N GLY A 5 31.06 1.40 12.19
CA GLY A 5 32.02 2.32 12.83
C GLY A 5 31.44 3.44 13.70
N GLY A 6 30.14 3.71 13.63
CA GLY A 6 29.47 4.68 14.49
C GLY A 6 28.02 4.88 14.05
N THR A 7 27.09 5.05 14.98
CA THR A 7 25.71 5.43 14.65
C THR A 7 25.71 6.86 14.14
N LEU A 8 25.82 7.00 12.81
CA LEU A 8 25.75 8.28 12.14
C LEU A 8 24.29 8.75 12.06
N TRP A 9 24.03 9.95 12.56
CA TRP A 9 22.71 10.57 12.41
C TRP A 9 22.50 11.03 10.97
N HIS A 10 21.42 10.55 10.37
CA HIS A 10 21.07 10.89 8.99
C HIS A 10 20.35 12.24 8.90
N LEU A 11 19.48 12.60 9.83
CA LEU A 11 18.81 13.90 9.79
C LEU A 11 19.82 15.03 10.07
N LYS A 12 19.93 16.01 9.17
CA LYS A 12 20.85 17.15 9.29
C LYS A 12 20.13 18.45 9.61
N GLU A 13 19.06 18.72 8.88
CA GLU A 13 18.36 20.00 8.95
C GLU A 13 16.85 19.79 8.97
N VAL A 14 16.16 20.58 9.79
CA VAL A 14 14.70 20.67 9.83
C VAL A 14 14.32 22.12 9.61
N VAL A 15 13.59 22.38 8.52
CA VAL A 15 13.01 23.68 8.23
C VAL A 15 11.53 23.61 8.58
N ILE A 16 11.12 24.33 9.62
CA ILE A 16 9.73 24.36 10.06
C ILE A 16 9.11 25.66 9.58
N GLN A 17 8.09 25.54 8.74
CA GLN A 17 7.32 26.66 8.22
C GLN A 17 6.04 26.83 9.03
N TYR A 18 5.74 28.07 9.40
CA TYR A 18 4.58 28.38 10.24
C TYR A 18 4.04 29.78 9.96
N SER A 19 2.77 30.01 10.31
CA SER A 19 2.18 31.35 10.29
C SER A 19 2.07 31.90 11.72
N ALA A 20 2.40 33.18 11.92
CA ALA A 20 2.30 33.81 13.22
C ALA A 20 0.85 34.02 13.68
N SER A 21 -0.10 34.21 12.75
CA SER A 21 -1.51 34.52 13.05
C SER A 21 -2.51 33.39 12.77
N GLY A 22 -2.15 32.39 11.97
CA GLY A 22 -3.10 31.33 11.58
C GLY A 22 -3.50 30.42 12.74
N ASN A 23 -4.73 29.91 12.76
CA ASN A 23 -5.16 28.94 13.77
C ASN A 23 -4.49 27.57 13.57
N SER A 24 -4.20 27.20 12.31
CA SER A 24 -3.59 25.93 11.97
C SER A 24 -2.19 25.71 12.52
N SER A 25 -1.49 26.78 12.87
CA SER A 25 -0.15 26.79 13.47
C SER A 25 -0.16 26.95 14.99
N GLN A 26 -1.33 26.97 15.65
CA GLN A 26 -1.43 27.23 17.10
C GLN A 26 -0.58 26.27 17.94
N GLY A 27 -0.70 24.95 17.69
CA GLY A 27 0.09 23.94 18.41
C GLY A 27 1.59 24.09 18.16
N LEU A 28 1.97 24.56 16.97
CA LEU A 28 3.35 24.74 16.55
C LEU A 28 3.98 25.99 17.18
N ARG A 29 3.22 27.08 17.32
CA ARG A 29 3.61 28.25 18.13
C ARG A 29 3.85 27.88 19.59
N PHE A 30 2.95 27.08 20.18
CA PHE A 30 3.13 26.57 21.54
C PHE A 30 4.39 25.70 21.65
N PHE A 31 4.62 24.80 20.69
CA PHE A 31 5.81 23.97 20.64
C PHE A 31 7.10 24.81 20.59
N PHE A 32 7.14 25.88 19.79
CA PHE A 32 8.30 26.78 19.74
C PHE A 32 8.61 27.48 21.06
N ARG A 33 7.57 27.93 21.76
CA ARG A 33 7.75 28.65 23.02
C ARG A 33 8.22 27.74 24.16
N HIS A 34 7.77 26.49 24.20
CA HIS A 34 7.93 25.64 25.39
C HIS A 34 8.81 24.40 25.19
N LEU A 35 8.78 23.76 24.03
CA LEU A 35 9.34 22.42 23.82
C LEU A 35 10.54 22.41 22.88
N LEU A 36 10.58 23.31 21.89
CA LEU A 36 11.63 23.35 20.86
C LEU A 36 13.04 23.45 21.46
N HIS A 37 13.22 24.27 22.49
CA HIS A 37 14.52 24.43 23.14
C HIS A 37 15.01 23.11 23.77
N ARG A 38 14.14 22.41 24.51
CA ARG A 38 14.44 21.10 25.10
C ARG A 38 14.75 20.07 24.02
N TRP A 39 14.01 20.11 22.91
CA TRP A 39 14.25 19.21 21.79
C TRP A 39 15.63 19.46 21.13
N LYS A 40 16.03 20.72 20.93
CA LYS A 40 17.35 21.11 20.41
C LYS A 40 18.50 20.65 21.32
N GLN A 41 18.34 20.79 22.64
CA GLN A 41 19.36 20.32 23.60
C GLN A 41 19.57 18.81 23.55
N ARG A 42 18.50 18.02 23.37
CA ARG A 42 18.59 16.56 23.21
C ARG A 42 19.19 16.13 21.87
N ASN A 43 19.11 16.99 20.85
CA ASN A 43 19.53 16.68 19.47
C ASN A 43 20.45 17.77 18.91
N PRO A 44 21.66 17.96 19.49
CA PRO A 44 22.60 19.00 19.04
C PRO A 44 23.09 18.78 17.60
N GLN A 45 22.98 17.56 17.07
CA GLN A 45 23.39 17.21 15.72
C GLN A 45 22.43 17.71 14.61
N VAL A 46 21.22 18.15 14.97
CA VAL A 46 20.19 18.58 14.00
C VAL A 46 20.05 20.10 14.04
N GLN A 47 20.22 20.75 12.90
CA GLN A 47 19.96 22.18 12.75
C GLN A 47 18.47 22.43 12.52
N VAL A 48 17.86 23.29 13.33
CA VAL A 48 16.43 23.60 13.19
C VAL A 48 16.24 25.08 12.84
N HIS A 49 15.72 25.32 11.65
CA HIS A 49 15.37 26.65 11.14
C HIS A 49 13.85 26.85 11.19
N THR A 50 13.43 28.02 11.63
CA THR A 50 12.03 28.44 11.66
C THR A 50 11.80 29.51 10.61
N VAL A 51 10.88 29.28 9.69
CA VAL A 51 10.52 30.21 8.63
C VAL A 51 9.07 30.62 8.82
N GLU A 52 8.83 31.91 8.94
CA GLU A 52 7.48 32.44 8.98
C GLU A 52 6.94 32.58 7.55
N ASN A 53 5.78 31.99 7.28
CA ASN A 53 5.03 32.17 6.05
C ASN A 53 3.56 32.42 6.39
N LYS A 54 2.99 33.53 5.90
CA LYS A 54 1.62 33.95 6.21
C LYS A 54 0.56 33.20 5.41
N TYR A 55 0.89 32.76 4.21
CA TYR A 55 -0.09 32.25 3.24
C TYR A 55 -0.13 30.73 3.13
N GLU A 56 0.90 30.05 3.63
CA GLU A 56 1.03 28.61 3.49
C GLU A 56 0.64 27.86 4.77
N ALA A 57 0.10 26.66 4.61
CA ALA A 57 -0.16 25.77 5.73
C ALA A 57 1.16 25.37 6.41
N PRO A 58 1.16 25.17 7.73
CA PRO A 58 2.37 24.79 8.44
C PRO A 58 2.88 23.43 7.96
N LYS A 59 4.18 23.37 7.66
CA LYS A 59 4.85 22.16 7.17
C LYS A 59 6.27 22.10 7.69
N ALA A 60 6.81 20.89 7.84
CA ALA A 60 8.22 20.67 8.10
C ALA A 60 8.89 20.00 6.91
N THR A 61 10.06 20.53 6.54
CA THR A 61 10.94 19.97 5.54
C THR A 61 12.17 19.40 6.22
N PHE A 62 12.35 18.10 6.11
CA PHE A 62 13.47 17.35 6.68
C PHE A 62 14.52 17.09 5.61
N LYS A 63 15.77 17.49 5.86
CA LYS A 63 16.91 17.19 4.99
C LYS A 63 17.79 16.12 5.63
N TYR A 64 17.97 15.02 4.92
CA TYR A 64 18.77 13.89 5.35
C TYR A 64 20.15 13.87 4.67
N LEU A 65 21.07 13.18 5.32
CA LEU A 65 22.39 12.86 4.82
C LEU A 65 22.29 11.67 3.86
N GLY A 66 22.42 11.96 2.57
CA GLY A 66 22.57 10.99 1.50
C GLY A 66 23.20 11.63 0.27
N GLU A 67 23.85 10.83 -0.57
CA GLU A 67 24.53 11.29 -1.81
C GLU A 67 23.55 11.76 -2.90
N ARG A 68 22.25 11.42 -2.79
CA ARG A 68 21.24 11.91 -3.73
C ARG A 68 20.76 13.28 -3.26
N THR A 69 21.11 14.30 -4.04
CA THR A 69 21.11 15.75 -3.75
C THR A 69 19.82 16.35 -3.17
N ASP A 70 18.69 15.63 -3.11
CA ASP A 70 17.43 16.16 -2.58
C ASP A 70 16.54 15.09 -1.91
N SER A 71 17.07 14.35 -0.93
CA SER A 71 16.20 13.57 -0.04
C SER A 71 15.53 14.50 0.98
N ARG A 72 14.63 15.36 0.47
CA ARG A 72 13.76 16.23 1.24
C ARG A 72 12.46 15.49 1.51
N CYS A 73 12.10 15.36 2.78
CA CYS A 73 10.76 14.93 3.16
C CYS A 73 9.96 16.12 3.64
N GLU A 74 8.79 16.30 3.06
CA GLU A 74 7.82 17.27 3.55
C GLU A 74 6.75 16.53 4.36
N THR A 75 6.40 17.07 5.51
CA THR A 75 5.34 16.55 6.36
C THR A 75 4.45 17.70 6.79
N PRO A 76 3.13 17.62 6.54
CA PRO A 76 2.20 18.67 6.95
C PRO A 76 2.11 18.68 8.48
N LEU A 77 2.08 19.88 9.07
CA LEU A 77 1.95 20.10 10.51
C LEU A 77 0.67 20.86 10.88
N LYS A 78 -0.34 20.76 10.00
CA LYS A 78 -1.64 21.44 10.16
C LYS A 78 -2.42 20.85 11.33
N ASP A 79 -2.89 21.70 12.24
CA ASP A 79 -3.80 21.37 13.34
C ASP A 79 -3.27 20.28 14.29
N LEU A 80 -1.94 20.15 14.40
CA LEU A 80 -1.32 19.17 15.28
C LEU A 80 -1.11 19.69 16.69
N SER A 81 -1.29 18.81 17.67
CA SER A 81 -0.93 19.10 19.06
C SER A 81 0.60 19.16 19.23
N PRO A 82 1.11 19.92 20.23
CA PRO A 82 2.54 20.04 20.47
C PRO A 82 3.25 18.68 20.69
N GLY A 83 2.57 17.73 21.35
CA GLY A 83 3.12 16.38 21.56
C GLY A 83 3.20 15.56 20.28
N GLN A 84 2.21 15.66 19.38
CA GLN A 84 2.28 15.01 18.07
C GLN A 84 3.38 15.60 17.20
N ILE A 85 3.61 16.92 17.27
CA ILE A 85 4.72 17.57 16.56
C ILE A 85 6.05 17.00 17.05
N GLU A 86 6.23 16.85 18.37
CA GLU A 86 7.44 16.22 18.93
C GLU A 86 7.62 14.78 18.43
N GLN A 87 6.56 13.98 18.44
CA GLN A 87 6.59 12.60 17.94
C GLN A 87 6.99 12.52 16.46
N ILE A 88 6.49 13.44 15.63
CA ILE A 88 6.87 13.52 14.21
C ILE A 88 8.36 13.87 14.08
N LEU A 89 8.84 14.87 14.82
CA LEU A 89 10.27 15.23 14.82
C LEU A 89 11.14 14.05 15.25
N ASP A 90 10.73 13.31 16.28
CA ASP A 90 11.45 12.13 16.76
C ASP A 90 11.42 10.97 15.75
N LEU A 91 10.30 10.77 15.06
CA LEU A 91 10.19 9.79 13.99
C LEU A 91 11.19 10.10 12.86
N HIS A 92 11.23 11.35 12.40
CA HIS A 92 12.18 11.78 11.36
C HIS A 92 13.63 11.71 11.85
N ARG A 93 13.89 12.06 13.11
CA ARG A 93 15.21 11.94 13.74
C ARG A 93 15.70 10.49 13.80
N ASN A 94 14.80 9.53 13.97
CA ASN A 94 15.11 8.10 13.97
C ASN A 94 15.09 7.47 12.55
N SER A 95 14.77 8.25 11.52
CA SER A 95 14.65 7.79 10.13
C SER A 95 15.94 8.04 9.33
N LYS A 96 16.14 7.25 8.26
CA LYS A 96 17.29 7.40 7.33
C LYS A 96 16.95 8.24 6.08
N GLY A 97 15.68 8.55 5.85
CA GLY A 97 15.23 9.26 4.65
C GLY A 97 13.72 9.21 4.49
N ASP A 98 13.26 9.31 3.25
CA ASP A 98 11.84 9.19 2.92
C ASP A 98 11.34 7.75 3.06
N ASN A 99 10.25 7.58 3.79
CA ASN A 99 9.59 6.30 4.00
C ASN A 99 8.72 5.88 2.79
N ARG A 100 8.78 6.61 1.67
CA ARG A 100 8.11 6.26 0.39
C ARG A 100 8.30 4.80 -0.05
N PHE A 101 9.47 4.21 0.21
CA PHE A 101 9.80 2.84 -0.19
C PHE A 101 9.13 1.75 0.66
N LEU A 102 8.46 2.12 1.77
CA LEU A 102 7.79 1.18 2.67
C LEU A 102 6.36 0.83 2.22
N LYS A 103 5.89 1.37 1.10
CA LYS A 103 4.56 1.04 0.54
C LYS A 103 4.56 -0.36 -0.10
N HIS A 104 4.29 -1.35 0.76
CA HIS A 104 3.71 -2.69 0.52
C HIS A 104 4.46 -3.71 -0.35
N GLY A 105 4.55 -4.95 0.19
CA GLY A 105 4.80 -6.19 -0.56
C GLY A 105 6.25 -6.65 -0.74
N GLY A 106 7.23 -5.78 -0.47
CA GLY A 106 8.64 -6.12 -0.58
C GLY A 106 9.15 -7.08 0.51
N PRO A 107 10.29 -7.75 0.30
CA PRO A 107 10.90 -8.60 1.32
C PRO A 107 11.24 -7.78 2.57
N ARG A 108 10.77 -8.24 3.73
CA ARG A 108 10.98 -7.58 5.04
C ARG A 108 12.45 -7.56 5.47
N THR A 109 13.27 -8.45 4.91
CA THR A 109 14.67 -8.62 5.25
C THR A 109 15.52 -8.45 4.01
N TRP A 110 16.52 -7.58 4.10
CA TRP A 110 17.56 -7.44 3.09
C TRP A 110 18.85 -8.06 3.60
N THR A 111 19.46 -8.92 2.79
CA THR A 111 20.79 -9.48 3.04
C THR A 111 21.61 -9.46 1.75
N GLU A 112 22.85 -9.00 1.83
CA GLU A 112 23.80 -9.08 0.72
C GLU A 112 24.20 -10.53 0.46
N ARG A 113 24.32 -11.33 1.52
CA ARG A 113 24.60 -12.76 1.46
C ARG A 113 23.29 -13.54 1.53
N ARG A 114 22.72 -13.85 0.35
CA ARG A 114 21.43 -14.54 0.24
C ARG A 114 21.45 -16.03 0.60
N SER A 115 22.62 -16.68 0.53
CA SER A 115 22.80 -18.07 0.97
C SER A 115 24.24 -18.29 1.40
N ILE A 116 24.44 -19.21 2.34
CA ILE A 116 25.77 -19.65 2.81
C ILE A 116 26.28 -20.81 1.94
N GLN A 117 25.41 -21.77 1.61
CA GLN A 117 25.76 -22.97 0.83
C GLN A 117 25.59 -22.80 -0.68
N GLY A 118 24.92 -21.72 -1.10
CA GLY A 118 24.53 -21.48 -2.49
C GLY A 118 23.01 -21.40 -2.66
N LEU A 119 22.58 -20.67 -3.68
CA LEU A 119 21.17 -20.61 -4.04
C LEU A 119 20.76 -21.92 -4.72
N TRP A 120 19.53 -22.39 -4.46
CA TRP A 120 19.00 -23.55 -5.15
C TRP A 120 19.05 -23.34 -6.66
N ARG A 121 19.59 -24.33 -7.37
CA ARG A 121 19.63 -24.38 -8.84
C ARG A 121 19.26 -25.79 -9.28
N PRO A 122 18.40 -25.95 -10.29
CA PRO A 122 18.12 -27.27 -10.84
C PRO A 122 19.41 -27.84 -11.45
N SER A 123 19.65 -29.13 -11.27
CA SER A 123 20.79 -29.83 -11.87
C SER A 123 20.67 -29.84 -13.41
N LEU A 124 21.79 -29.85 -14.14
CA LEU A 124 21.76 -29.92 -15.62
C LEU A 124 20.85 -31.05 -16.16
N PRO A 125 20.86 -32.27 -15.60
CA PRO A 125 19.92 -33.32 -16.00
C PRO A 125 18.46 -32.92 -15.81
N SER A 126 18.10 -32.30 -14.68
CA SER A 126 16.72 -31.84 -14.42
C SER A 126 16.29 -30.72 -15.38
N GLN A 127 17.21 -29.83 -15.75
CA GLN A 127 16.96 -28.80 -16.76
C GLN A 127 16.70 -29.42 -18.14
N LEU A 128 17.50 -30.41 -18.55
CA LEU A 128 17.32 -31.12 -19.82
C LEU A 128 15.99 -31.88 -19.86
N ILE A 129 15.56 -32.48 -18.75
CA ILE A 129 14.24 -33.12 -18.62
C ILE A 129 13.12 -32.09 -18.79
N ALA A 130 13.21 -30.92 -18.15
CA ALA A 130 12.23 -29.85 -18.31
C ALA A 130 12.18 -29.33 -19.76
N LEU A 131 13.34 -29.16 -20.42
CA LEU A 131 13.42 -28.74 -21.81
C LEU A 131 12.83 -29.76 -22.80
N LYS A 132 12.90 -31.06 -22.48
CA LYS A 132 12.28 -32.12 -23.27
C LYS A 132 10.76 -31.94 -23.40
N TRP A 133 10.11 -31.35 -22.39
CA TRP A 133 8.68 -31.02 -22.44
C TRP A 133 8.37 -29.96 -23.50
N PHE A 134 9.20 -28.92 -23.62
CA PHE A 134 9.06 -27.88 -24.65
C PHE A 134 9.41 -28.35 -26.06
N ARG A 135 10.29 -29.36 -26.18
CA ARG A 135 10.70 -29.95 -27.47
C ARG A 135 9.74 -31.01 -28.01
N ARG A 136 8.78 -31.49 -27.21
CA ARG A 136 7.68 -32.28 -27.76
C ARG A 136 6.90 -31.37 -28.71
N LYS A 137 6.84 -31.74 -30.01
CA LYS A 137 5.82 -31.19 -30.92
C LYS A 137 4.51 -31.26 -30.15
N ARG A 138 3.87 -30.11 -29.90
CA ARG A 138 2.63 -30.06 -29.13
C ARG A 138 1.72 -31.17 -29.69
N PRO A 139 1.33 -32.21 -28.93
CA PRO A 139 0.19 -32.99 -29.37
C PRO A 139 -0.95 -31.99 -29.62
N PRO A 140 -1.84 -32.20 -30.60
CA PRO A 140 -2.94 -31.28 -30.84
C PRO A 140 -3.56 -30.98 -29.49
N MET A 141 -3.69 -29.70 -29.14
CA MET A 141 -4.08 -29.24 -27.82
C MET A 141 -5.48 -29.78 -27.52
N ARG A 142 -5.56 -31.03 -27.07
CA ARG A 142 -6.78 -31.61 -26.56
C ARG A 142 -6.88 -30.97 -25.20
N LEU A 143 -7.72 -29.94 -25.12
CA LEU A 143 -8.27 -29.46 -23.85
C LEU A 143 -8.55 -30.71 -23.00
N PRO A 144 -8.19 -30.72 -21.70
CA PRO A 144 -8.53 -31.86 -20.86
C PRO A 144 -10.00 -32.19 -21.15
N LYS A 145 -10.27 -33.43 -21.58
CA LYS A 145 -11.64 -33.89 -21.75
C LYS A 145 -12.22 -33.83 -20.35
N TYR A 146 -12.84 -32.70 -20.02
CA TYR A 146 -13.62 -32.54 -18.83
C TYR A 146 -14.53 -33.75 -18.80
N SER A 147 -14.46 -34.54 -17.72
CA SER A 147 -15.43 -35.61 -17.53
C SER A 147 -16.83 -35.00 -17.68
N PRO A 148 -17.82 -35.74 -18.21
CA PRO A 148 -19.19 -35.23 -18.32
C PRO A 148 -19.69 -34.62 -17.01
N LEU A 149 -19.23 -35.18 -15.89
CA LEU A 149 -19.47 -34.69 -14.53
C LEU A 149 -18.80 -33.34 -14.22
N SER A 150 -17.58 -33.09 -14.67
CA SER A 150 -16.93 -31.78 -14.51
C SER A 150 -17.56 -30.69 -15.38
N LEU A 151 -18.07 -31.03 -16.58
CA LEU A 151 -18.85 -30.11 -17.41
C LEU A 151 -20.21 -29.82 -16.77
N SER A 152 -20.90 -30.82 -16.22
CA SER A 152 -22.18 -30.59 -15.56
C SER A 152 -22.02 -29.70 -14.32
N LEU A 153 -20.98 -29.93 -13.52
CA LEU A 153 -20.68 -29.11 -12.33
C LEU A 153 -20.30 -27.67 -12.69
N SER A 154 -19.54 -27.44 -13.77
CA SER A 154 -19.21 -26.08 -14.20
C SER A 154 -20.43 -25.35 -14.76
N ILE A 155 -21.30 -26.03 -15.52
CA ILE A 155 -22.57 -25.47 -15.99
C ILE A 155 -23.49 -25.13 -14.81
N GLN A 156 -23.56 -26.00 -13.79
CA GLN A 156 -24.32 -25.75 -12.56
C GLN A 156 -23.80 -24.51 -11.79
N ALA A 157 -22.48 -24.37 -11.66
CA ALA A 157 -21.87 -23.20 -11.02
C ALA A 157 -22.07 -21.90 -11.82
N ILE A 158 -22.06 -21.96 -13.15
CA ILE A 158 -22.35 -20.80 -14.00
C ILE A 158 -23.81 -20.35 -13.79
N ARG A 159 -24.74 -21.31 -13.73
CA ARG A 159 -26.18 -21.09 -13.47
C ARG A 159 -26.52 -20.66 -12.03
N GLY A 160 -25.53 -20.63 -11.12
CA GLY A 160 -25.74 -20.25 -9.72
C GLY A 160 -26.33 -21.36 -8.84
N HIS A 161 -26.34 -22.61 -9.32
CA HIS A 161 -26.71 -23.79 -8.52
C HIS A 161 -25.43 -24.50 -8.07
N GLY A 162 -24.65 -23.82 -7.25
CA GLY A 162 -23.39 -24.33 -6.76
C GLY A 162 -23.56 -25.54 -5.83
N ARG A 163 -22.43 -26.19 -5.50
CA ARG A 163 -22.36 -27.33 -4.56
C ARG A 163 -22.98 -27.07 -3.19
N TRP A 164 -23.24 -25.80 -2.84
CA TRP A 164 -23.77 -25.35 -1.55
C TRP A 164 -25.20 -24.80 -1.62
N GLY A 165 -25.91 -25.01 -2.73
CA GLY A 165 -27.30 -24.56 -2.91
C GLY A 165 -27.44 -23.47 -3.97
N SER A 166 -28.66 -22.97 -4.11
CA SER A 166 -29.01 -21.89 -5.05
C SER A 166 -28.48 -20.55 -4.54
N GLU A 167 -27.66 -19.87 -5.34
CA GLU A 167 -27.17 -18.51 -5.04
C GLU A 167 -28.32 -17.49 -4.91
N ARG A 168 -29.51 -17.80 -5.45
CA ARG A 168 -30.74 -16.99 -5.30
C ARG A 168 -31.32 -17.04 -3.89
N GLU A 169 -31.12 -18.13 -3.17
CA GLU A 169 -31.68 -18.34 -1.83
C GLU A 169 -30.71 -17.89 -0.73
N PHE A 170 -29.40 -17.98 -0.99
CA PHE A 170 -28.35 -17.64 -0.03
C PHE A 170 -27.21 -16.86 -0.69
N PRO A 171 -27.38 -15.55 -0.95
CA PRO A 171 -26.31 -14.72 -1.50
C PRO A 171 -25.18 -14.59 -0.46
N ARG A 172 -24.03 -15.21 -0.69
CA ARG A 172 -22.84 -14.99 0.15
C ARG A 172 -21.99 -13.87 -0.45
N GLY A 173 -21.79 -12.80 0.32
CA GLY A 173 -20.84 -11.73 -0.04
C GLY A 173 -21.30 -10.90 -1.24
N TRP A 174 -20.34 -10.34 -1.99
CA TRP A 174 -20.63 -9.52 -3.18
C TRP A 174 -21.42 -10.36 -4.19
N ASP A 175 -22.58 -9.84 -4.59
CA ASP A 175 -23.60 -10.58 -5.33
C ASP A 175 -23.04 -11.08 -6.67
N GLN A 176 -22.64 -12.37 -6.70
CA GLN A 176 -21.81 -12.91 -7.78
C GLN A 176 -22.55 -12.97 -9.11
N LEU A 177 -23.89 -13.09 -9.07
CA LEU A 177 -24.75 -12.99 -10.25
C LEU A 177 -24.77 -11.58 -10.82
N HIS A 178 -24.93 -10.56 -9.95
CA HIS A 178 -24.87 -9.16 -10.36
C HIS A 178 -23.52 -8.80 -10.98
N LEU A 179 -22.41 -9.27 -10.40
CA LEU A 179 -21.07 -9.07 -10.98
C LEU A 179 -20.86 -9.82 -12.29
N LYS A 180 -21.43 -11.02 -12.45
CA LYS A 180 -21.40 -11.76 -13.72
C LYS A 180 -22.16 -11.01 -14.82
N ASP A 181 -23.30 -10.42 -14.49
CA ASP A 181 -24.09 -9.64 -15.44
C ASP A 181 -23.35 -8.36 -15.87
N ILE A 182 -22.75 -7.64 -14.92
CA ILE A 182 -21.90 -6.46 -15.19
C ILE A 182 -20.71 -6.84 -16.09
N LEU A 183 -20.03 -7.96 -15.82
CA LEU A 183 -18.86 -8.37 -16.59
C LEU A 183 -19.22 -8.94 -17.97
N GLY A 184 -20.35 -9.63 -18.08
CA GLY A 184 -20.84 -10.21 -19.33
C GLY A 184 -21.43 -9.18 -20.29
N SER A 185 -21.99 -8.10 -19.75
CA SER A 185 -22.66 -7.04 -20.52
C SER A 185 -22.28 -5.64 -19.99
N PRO A 186 -21.00 -5.24 -20.07
CA PRO A 186 -20.48 -4.07 -19.35
C PRO A 186 -21.06 -2.71 -19.79
N LEU A 187 -21.78 -2.67 -20.91
CA LEU A 187 -22.39 -1.46 -21.48
C LEU A 187 -23.93 -1.42 -21.32
N ARG A 188 -24.53 -2.39 -20.63
CA ARG A 188 -25.98 -2.40 -20.41
C ARG A 188 -26.29 -1.33 -19.35
N SER A 189 -26.97 -0.25 -19.76
CA SER A 189 -27.42 0.80 -18.84
C SER A 189 -28.40 0.23 -17.83
N GLU A 190 -28.22 0.60 -16.56
CA GLU A 190 -29.13 0.25 -15.46
C GLU A 190 -30.48 0.96 -15.67
N GLU A 191 -31.37 0.36 -16.44
CA GLU A 191 -32.78 0.73 -16.36
C GLU A 191 -33.36 0.10 -15.08
N PRO A 192 -34.02 0.88 -14.22
CA PRO A 192 -34.57 0.36 -12.98
C PRO A 192 -35.64 -0.68 -13.29
N ALA A 193 -35.48 -1.87 -12.70
CA ALA A 193 -36.47 -2.94 -12.80
C ALA A 193 -37.85 -2.41 -12.38
N GLU A 194 -38.78 -2.37 -13.33
CA GLU A 194 -40.18 -2.12 -13.06
C GLU A 194 -40.65 -3.13 -12.00
N LYS A 195 -41.16 -2.59 -10.90
CA LYS A 195 -41.81 -3.39 -9.87
C LYS A 195 -43.08 -3.96 -10.51
N GLU A 196 -43.09 -5.25 -10.81
CA GLU A 196 -44.34 -5.99 -11.02
C GLU A 196 -45.13 -5.95 -9.71
N GLY A 197 -45.97 -4.92 -9.58
CA GLY A 197 -47.03 -4.83 -8.60
C GLY A 197 -48.08 -5.88 -8.93
N GLY A 198 -48.45 -6.68 -7.93
CA GLY A 198 -49.50 -7.67 -8.08
C GLY A 198 -50.84 -7.03 -8.44
N GLU A 199 -51.50 -7.59 -9.44
CA GLU A 199 -52.94 -7.41 -9.65
C GLU A 199 -53.67 -8.66 -9.15
N ALA A 200 -54.65 -8.37 -8.30
CA ALA A 200 -55.51 -9.32 -7.64
C ALA A 200 -56.38 -10.10 -8.64
N ARG A 201 -56.59 -11.38 -8.35
CA ARG A 201 -57.66 -12.17 -8.97
C ARG A 201 -59.00 -11.72 -8.41
N GLU A 202 -59.82 -11.12 -9.25
CA GLU A 202 -61.29 -11.12 -9.15
C GLU A 202 -61.86 -11.84 -10.37
N ALA A 203 -63.02 -12.50 -10.13
CA ALA A 203 -63.76 -13.47 -10.96
C ALA A 203 -63.30 -14.94 -10.87
#